data_AF-H8YVU5-F1
#
_entry.id   AF-H8YVU5-F1
#
_cell.length_a   1.000
_cell.length_b   1.000
_cell.length_c   1.000
_cell.angle_alpha   90.00
_cell.angle_beta   90.00
_cell.angle_gamma   90.00
#
_symmetry.space_group_name_H-M   'P 1'
#
loop_
_entity.id
_entity.type
_entity.pdbx_description
1 polymer ?
#
loop_
_entity_poly.entity_id
_entity_poly.type
_entity_poly.pdbx_seq_one_letter_code
_entity_poly.pdbx_strand_id
1 'polypeptide(L)' 'MLTLEIPEQLQRKIAVMASLAEQTPEQLALEMLEEHLDHHSAYIESAYLQRSARNRARLDRAIQEIKEIKGSRLD' A
#
# COMPACT_ATOMS: atom_id res chain seq x y z
N MET A 1 23.06 5.57 1.04
CA MET A 1 22.17 6.74 0.94
C MET A 1 21.57 6.70 -0.45
N LEU A 2 20.24 6.62 -0.56
CA LEU A 2 19.57 6.59 -1.86
C LEU A 2 19.45 8.05 -2.35
N THR A 3 19.82 8.33 -3.59
CA THR A 3 19.67 9.66 -4.20
C THR A 3 18.64 9.55 -5.31
N LEU A 4 17.56 10.32 -5.21
CA LEU A 4 16.49 10.36 -6.20
C LEU A 4 16.56 11.68 -6.95
N GLU A 5 16.73 11.60 -8.27
CA GLU A 5 16.63 12.76 -9.14
C GLU A 5 15.17 12.96 -9.54
N ILE A 6 14.54 13.96 -8.96
CA ILE A 6 13.16 14.33 -9.25
C ILE A 6 13.16 15.50 -10.24
N PRO A 7 12.43 15.45 -11.37
CA PRO A 7 12.32 16.56 -12.29
C PRO A 7 11.81 17.83 -11.60
N GLU A 8 12.35 18.99 -11.98
CA GLU A 8 12.07 20.27 -11.31
C GLU A 8 10.57 20.61 -11.24
N GLN A 9 9.83 20.32 -12.32
CA GLN A 9 8.37 20.51 -12.35
C GLN A 9 7.65 19.67 -11.28
N LEU A 10 8.13 18.45 -11.04
CA LEU A 10 7.55 17.54 -10.05
C LEU A 10 7.94 17.96 -8.63
N GLN A 11 9.17 18.42 -8.41
CA GLN A 11 9.59 18.99 -7.12
C GLN A 11 8.69 20.14 -6.68
N ARG A 12 8.35 21.06 -7.60
CA ARG A 12 7.45 22.18 -7.29
C ARG A 12 6.05 21.72 -6.86
N LYS A 13 5.51 20.68 -7.50
CA LYS A 13 4.21 20.11 -7.13
C LYS A 13 4.28 19.46 -5.75
N ILE A 14 5.32 18.67 -5.49
CA ILE A 14 5.53 18.04 -4.17
C ILE A 14 5.64 19.10 -3.08
N ALA A 15 6.40 20.17 -3.31
CA ALA A 15 6.53 21.25 -2.33
C ALA A 15 5.19 21.95 -2.02
N VAL A 16 4.35 22.19 -3.05
CA VAL A 16 3.00 22.74 -2.84
C VAL A 16 2.14 21.77 -2.04
N MET A 17 2.13 20.49 -2.39
CA MET A 17 1.34 19.48 -1.66
C MET A 17 1.82 19.32 -0.21
N ALA A 18 3.13 19.32 0.03
CA ALA A 18 3.71 19.21 1.36
C ALA A 18 3.32 20.40 2.24
N SER A 19 3.25 21.60 1.66
CA SER A 19 2.77 22.79 2.38
C SER A 19 1.32 22.68 2.83
N LEU A 20 0.47 21.99 2.07
CA LEU A 20 -0.94 21.76 2.43
C LEU A 20 -1.09 20.71 3.54
N ALA A 21 -0.13 19.80 3.65
CA ALA A 21 -0.10 18.72 4.63
C ALA A 21 0.74 19.05 5.87
N GLU A 22 1.28 20.27 5.98
CA GLU A 22 2.21 20.69 7.05
C GLU A 22 3.46 19.79 7.17
N GLN A 23 3.93 19.25 6.04
CA GLN A 23 5.08 18.35 5.94
C GLN A 23 6.23 18.99 5.17
N THR A 24 7.44 18.41 5.28
CA THR A 24 8.52 18.75 4.33
C THR A 24 8.31 18.04 2.98
N PRO A 25 8.82 18.60 1.87
CA PRO A 25 8.74 17.96 0.56
C PRO A 25 9.34 16.54 0.54
N GLU A 26 10.40 16.30 1.30
CA GLU A 26 11.07 15.01 1.41
C GLU A 26 10.20 13.98 2.14
N GLN A 27 9.54 14.38 3.23
CA GLN A 27 8.62 13.51 3.97
C GLN A 27 7.45 13.08 3.10
N LEU A 28 6.79 14.04 2.44
CA LEU A 28 5.68 13.73 1.55
C LEU A 28 6.14 12.86 0.37
N ALA A 29 7.30 13.14 -0.22
CA ALA A 29 7.82 12.32 -1.32
C ALA A 29 8.10 10.87 -0.89
N LEU A 30 8.59 10.66 0.33
CA LEU A 30 8.81 9.33 0.88
C LEU A 30 7.49 8.59 1.12
N GLU A 31 6.51 9.24 1.76
CA GLU A 31 5.18 8.66 1.99
C GLU A 31 4.49 8.26 0.68
N MET A 32 4.56 9.12 -0.34
CA MET A 32 4.01 8.80 -1.67
C MET A 32 4.67 7.57 -2.32
N LEU A 33 5.98 7.38 -2.11
CA LEU A 33 6.70 6.21 -2.61
C LEU A 33 6.34 4.95 -1.82
N GLU A 34 6.22 5.04 -0.50
CA GLU A 34 5.78 3.93 0.36
C GLU A 34 4.37 3.49 -0.01
N GLU A 35 3.43 4.43 -0.12
CA GLU A 35 2.04 4.14 -0.51
C GLU A 35 1.96 3.52 -1.91
N HIS A 36 2.78 3.98 -2.86
CA HIS A 36 2.85 3.37 -4.19
C HIS A 36 3.35 1.91 -4.14
N LEU A 37 4.40 1.64 -3.35
CA LEU A 37 4.93 0.28 -3.19
C LEU A 37 3.93 -0.64 -2.50
N ASP A 38 3.25 -0.16 -1.47
CA ASP A 38 2.23 -0.91 -0.74
C ASP A 38 1.03 -1.24 -1.63
N HIS A 39 0.52 -0.26 -2.39
CA HIS A 39 -0.55 -0.50 -3.36
C HIS A 39 -0.14 -1.43 -4.49
N HIS A 40 1.09 -1.31 -4.99
CA HIS A 40 1.58 -2.21 -6.04
C HIS A 40 1.73 -3.65 -5.53
N SER A 41 2.22 -3.82 -4.29
CA SER A 41 2.29 -5.10 -3.61
C SER A 41 0.90 -5.74 -3.46
N ALA A 42 -0.09 -4.98 -2.98
CA ALA A 42 -1.47 -5.43 -2.86
C ALA A 42 -2.08 -5.80 -4.23
N TYR A 43 -1.76 -5.06 -5.28
CA TYR A 43 -2.20 -5.39 -6.64
C TYR A 43 -1.57 -6.69 -7.16
N ILE A 44 -0.27 -6.90 -6.94
CA ILE A 44 0.41 -8.15 -7.31
C ILE A 44 -0.17 -9.33 -6.52
N GLU A 45 -0.37 -9.16 -5.22
CA GLU A 45 -0.92 -10.20 -4.36
C GLU A 45 -2.35 -10.58 -4.78
N SER A 46 -3.21 -9.59 -5.00
CA SER A 46 -4.58 -9.84 -5.47
C SER A 46 -4.60 -10.48 -6.87
N ALA A 47 -3.74 -10.05 -7.80
CA ALA A 47 -3.59 -10.68 -9.11
C ALA A 47 -3.10 -12.13 -9.00
N TYR A 48 -2.12 -12.41 -8.13
CA TYR A 48 -1.61 -13.77 -7.86
C TYR A 48 -2.69 -14.68 -7.26
N LEU A 49 -3.48 -14.16 -6.32
CA LEU A 49 -4.56 -14.89 -5.67
C LEU A 49 -5.72 -15.18 -6.64
N GLN A 50 -5.99 -14.29 -7.59
CA GLN A 50 -7.01 -14.50 -8.62
C GLN A 50 -6.56 -15.41 -9.77
N ARG A 51 -5.25 -15.63 -9.95
CA ARG A 51 -4.69 -16.36 -11.09
C ARG A 51 -5.04 -17.86 -11.14
N SER A 52 -5.42 -18.48 -10.02
CA SER A 52 -5.85 -19.88 -10.01
C SER A 52 -6.93 -20.17 -8.96
N ALA A 53 -7.81 -21.13 -9.27
CA ALA A 53 -8.85 -21.59 -8.34
C ALA A 53 -8.27 -22.08 -7.00
N ARG A 54 -7.07 -22.67 -7.03
CA ARG A 54 -6.35 -23.13 -5.84
C ARG A 54 -5.92 -21.97 -4.94
N ASN A 55 -5.43 -20.87 -5.52
CA ASN A 55 -5.01 -19.70 -4.73
C ASN A 55 -6.23 -18.96 -4.15
N ARG A 56 -7.31 -18.85 -4.91
CA ARG A 56 -8.58 -18.29 -4.42
C ARG A 56 -9.14 -19.09 -3.24
N ALA A 57 -9.16 -20.42 -3.34
CA ALA A 57 -9.60 -21.29 -2.24
C ALA A 57 -8.74 -21.15 -0.97
N ARG A 58 -7.43 -20.90 -1.11
CA ARG A 58 -6.55 -20.61 0.05
C ARG A 58 -6.91 -19.27 0.70
N LEU A 59 -7.20 -18.23 -0.10
CA LEU A 59 -7.64 -16.93 0.41
C LEU A 59 -9.00 -17.05 1.13
N ASP A 60 -9.99 -17.72 0.52
CA ASP A 60 -11.32 -17.89 1.10
C ASP A 60 -11.25 -18.61 2.46
N ARG A 61 -10.39 -19.62 2.56
CA ARG A 61 -10.13 -20.33 3.82
C ARG A 61 -9.50 -19.41 4.88
N ALA A 62 -8.49 -18.62 4.52
CA ALA A 62 -7.86 -17.68 5.45
C ALA A 62 -8.85 -16.62 5.95
N ILE A 63 -9.73 -16.11 5.08
CA ILE A 63 -10.81 -15.17 5.46
C ILE A 63 -11.78 -15.83 6.44
N GLN A 64 -12.14 -17.08 6.19
CA GLN A 64 -13.06 -17.83 7.05
C GLN A 64 -12.45 -18.08 8.44
N GLU A 65 -11.18 -18.50 8.50
CA GLU A 65 -10.45 -18.71 9.77
C GLU A 65 -10.36 -17.40 10.59
N ILE A 66 -10.12 -16.25 9.94
CA ILE A 66 -10.12 -14.94 10.63
C ILE A 66 -11.49 -14.60 11.22
N LYS A 67 -12.58 -14.88 10.50
CA LYS A 67 -13.95 -14.63 10.99
C LYS A 67 -14.27 -15.51 12.18
N GLU A 68 -13.87 -16.78 12.16
CA GLU A 68 -14.08 -17.73 13.25
C GLU A 68 -13.30 -17.33 14.51
N ILE A 69 -12.05 -16.86 14.36
CA ILE A 69 -11.22 -16.35 15.47
C ILE A 69 -11.80 -15.06 16.07
N LYS A 70 -12.37 -14.17 15.24
CA LYS A 70 -12.99 -12.93 15.73
C LYS A 70 -14.36 -13.17 16.37
N GLY A 71 -15.14 -14.13 15.87
CA GLY A 71 -16.42 -14.52 16.45
C GLY A 71 -16.26 -15.19 17.82
N SER A 72 -15.26 -16.06 17.97
CA SER A 72 -14.97 -16.78 19.24
C SER A 72 -14.35 -15.92 20.33
N ARG A 73 -13.97 -14.67 20.04
CA ARG A 73 -13.44 -13.70 21.02
C ARG A 73 -14.52 -12.78 21.60
N LEU A 74 -15.77 -12.89 21.14
CA LEU A 74 -16.90 -12.09 21.59
C LEU A 74 -17.89 -12.88 22.48
N ASP A 75 -17.56 -14.14 22.80
CA ASP A 75 -18.31 -15.01 23.72
C ASP A 75 -17.57 -15.19 25.05
#